data_AF-A0A3B9CSJ5-F1
#
_entry.id   AF-A0A3B9CSJ5-F1
#
_cell.length_a   1.000
_cell.length_b   1.000
_cell.length_c   1.000
_cell.angle_alpha   90.00
_cell.angle_beta   90.00
_cell.angle_gamma   90.00
#
_symmetry.space_group_name_H-M   'P 1'
#
loop_
_entity.id
_entity.type
_entity.pdbx_description
1 polymer ?
#
loop_
_entity_poly.entity_id
_entity_poly.type
_entity_poly.pdbx_seq_one_letter_code
_entity_poly.pdbx_strand_id
1 'polypeptide(L)'
;MKLTVILALLVAGASADEPSEETQRLKRQVKQLQQENQQLREKLNAIARLAAPLESRPPEQLNIVIQSGDWGDAASPDILKVLESSASPLWKSSGNPHLHRISVIRDSEGPLVAYQRGQDNAYRVLLNVKGRLWSQFSYQFSHEMCHILCNYRDAPNKQKWFEESLCECASLYSLRSMGQSWKTAPPYSNWKSYSDSLTQYATNRMNAAKNVPDGKLTRWYEQHRTQLEESAVRRDLNLVVALKLLPIFERHPHSWKAVRTLNLGDPDENQSLRSYLQGWLNRTDSDNKKVVAEVATIFGFNDLNHSDE
;
A
#
# COMPACT_ATOMS: atom_id res chain seq x y z
N MET A 1 22.49 29.02 17.23
CA MET A 1 23.75 28.56 16.62
C MET A 1 24.12 29.53 15.52
N LYS A 2 25.38 29.96 15.51
CA LYS A 2 25.97 31.09 14.78
C LYS A 2 25.73 31.03 13.26
N LEU A 3 25.56 32.20 12.62
CA LEU A 3 26.54 32.66 11.63
C LEU A 3 26.58 34.19 11.61
N THR A 4 27.76 34.71 11.89
CA THR A 4 28.17 36.11 11.91
C THR A 4 28.47 36.57 10.48
N VAL A 5 28.01 37.75 10.06
CA VAL A 5 28.74 38.57 9.09
C VAL A 5 28.84 39.99 9.62
N ILE A 6 30.09 40.43 9.63
CA ILE A 6 30.72 41.63 10.16
C ILE A 6 30.31 42.89 9.37
N LEU A 7 30.05 44.01 10.05
CA LEU A 7 30.78 45.25 9.77
C LEU A 7 30.72 46.22 10.96
N ALA A 8 31.90 46.57 11.46
CA ALA A 8 32.12 47.41 12.62
C ALA A 8 32.48 48.86 12.20
N LEU A 9 31.91 49.80 12.97
CA LEU A 9 32.42 51.10 13.46
C LEU A 9 33.10 52.14 12.53
N LEU A 10 32.45 53.32 12.53
CA LEU A 10 32.96 54.69 12.78
C LEU A 10 34.08 55.28 11.91
N VAL A 11 33.74 56.28 11.09
CA VAL A 11 34.53 57.52 10.91
C VAL A 11 33.59 58.71 10.69
N ALA A 12 33.90 59.82 11.36
CA ALA A 12 33.23 61.10 11.29
C ALA A 12 33.39 61.80 9.92
N GLY A 13 32.38 62.56 9.51
CA GLY A 13 32.48 63.62 8.51
C GLY A 13 32.49 63.18 7.04
N ALA A 14 31.31 63.01 6.43
CA ALA A 14 31.07 63.15 5.00
C ALA A 14 29.57 63.24 4.72
N SER A 15 29.21 63.87 3.61
CA SER A 15 27.86 64.17 3.12
C SER A 15 26.86 63.02 3.25
N ALA A 16 25.60 63.38 3.49
CA ALA A 16 24.47 62.51 3.20
C ALA A 16 24.38 62.34 1.67
N ASP A 17 25.16 61.41 1.11
CA ASP A 17 25.06 61.03 -0.30
C ASP A 17 23.72 60.35 -0.53
N GLU A 18 22.96 60.84 -1.53
CA GLU A 18 21.74 60.20 -1.97
C GLU A 18 22.04 58.74 -2.34
N PRO A 19 21.22 57.77 -1.88
CA PRO A 19 21.46 56.37 -2.17
C PRO A 19 21.51 56.17 -3.69
N SER A 20 22.57 55.51 -4.18
CA SER A 20 22.80 55.25 -5.61
C SER A 20 21.55 54.67 -6.29
N GLU A 21 21.36 54.95 -7.58
CA GLU A 21 20.22 54.41 -8.35
C GLU A 21 20.07 52.90 -8.19
N GLU A 22 21.18 52.18 -8.11
CA GLU A 22 21.20 50.74 -7.86
C GLU A 22 20.65 50.37 -6.47
N THR A 23 21.03 51.13 -5.44
CA THR A 23 20.48 50.98 -4.08
C THR A 23 18.98 51.26 -4.05
N GLN A 24 18.51 52.25 -4.80
CA GLN A 24 17.08 52.57 -4.90
C GLN A 24 16.31 51.48 -5.67
N ARG A 25 16.90 50.94 -6.74
CA ARG A 25 16.33 49.83 -7.53
C ARG A 25 16.22 48.56 -6.69
N LEU A 26 17.26 48.20 -5.95
CA LEU A 26 17.27 47.05 -5.04
C LEU A 26 16.21 47.21 -3.94
N LYS A 27 16.07 48.41 -3.35
CA LYS A 27 15.01 48.68 -2.36
C LYS A 27 13.60 48.50 -2.94
N ARG A 28 13.37 48.91 -4.20
CA ARG A 28 12.07 48.69 -4.87
C ARG A 28 11.80 47.20 -5.12
N GLN A 29 12.80 46.45 -5.58
CA GLN A 29 12.67 45.00 -5.79
C GLN A 29 12.41 44.24 -4.49
N VAL A 30 13.13 44.55 -3.42
CA VAL A 30 12.89 43.92 -2.10
C VAL A 30 11.47 44.20 -1.62
N LYS A 31 10.98 45.44 -1.78
CA LYS A 31 9.61 45.80 -1.41
C LYS A 31 8.57 45.03 -2.21
N GLN A 32 8.79 44.85 -3.51
CA GLN A 32 7.91 44.05 -4.38
C GLN A 32 7.91 42.58 -3.96
N LEU A 33 9.09 41.98 -3.74
CA LEU A 33 9.21 40.58 -3.31
C LEU A 33 8.58 40.33 -1.93
N GLN A 34 8.61 41.32 -1.04
CA GLN A 34 7.92 41.26 0.25
C GLN A 34 6.39 41.27 0.07
N GLN A 35 5.87 42.09 -0.83
CA GLN A 35 4.44 42.13 -1.15
C GLN A 35 3.97 40.82 -1.81
N GLU A 36 4.73 40.28 -2.76
CA GLU A 36 4.43 39.00 -3.40
C GLU A 36 4.46 37.84 -2.38
N ASN A 37 5.45 37.81 -1.48
CA ASN A 37 5.49 36.82 -0.40
C ASN A 37 4.30 36.95 0.55
N GLN A 38 3.87 38.17 0.87
CA GLN A 38 2.69 38.39 1.70
C GLN A 38 1.43 37.85 1.03
N GLN A 39 1.23 38.15 -0.27
CA GLN A 39 0.10 37.64 -1.04
C GLN A 39 0.12 36.10 -1.16
N LEU A 40 1.30 35.50 -1.33
CA LEU A 40 1.45 34.04 -1.35
C LEU A 40 1.08 33.41 0.00
N ARG A 41 1.49 34.03 1.11
CA ARG A 41 1.11 33.59 2.47
C ARG A 41 -0.39 33.70 2.70
N GLU A 42 -1.03 34.77 2.21
CA GLU A 42 -2.48 34.93 2.29
C GLU A 42 -3.22 33.89 1.46
N LYS A 43 -2.73 33.58 0.24
CA LYS A 43 -3.26 32.48 -0.59
C LYS A 43 -3.07 31.11 0.06
N LEU A 44 -1.90 30.85 0.65
CA LEU A 44 -1.62 29.62 1.40
C LEU A 44 -2.55 29.49 2.62
N ASN A 45 -2.78 30.57 3.35
CA ASN A 45 -3.73 30.59 4.47
C ASN A 45 -5.18 30.41 4.01
N ALA A 46 -5.56 30.95 2.86
CA ALA A 46 -6.87 30.71 2.27
C ALA A 46 -7.04 29.24 1.84
N ILE A 47 -6.02 28.62 1.24
CA ILE A 47 -5.99 27.19 0.92
C ILE A 47 -6.05 26.35 2.21
N ALA A 48 -5.31 26.71 3.25
CA ALA A 48 -5.34 26.04 4.55
C ALA A 48 -6.71 26.17 5.25
N ARG A 49 -7.45 27.27 5.02
CA ARG A 49 -8.82 27.45 5.51
C ARG A 49 -9.85 26.65 4.70
N LEU A 50 -9.61 26.45 3.40
CA LEU A 50 -10.41 25.54 2.55
C LEU A 50 -10.12 24.07 2.89
N ALA A 51 -8.90 23.77 3.34
CA ALA A 51 -8.53 22.55 4.03
C ALA A 51 -8.93 22.62 5.52
N ALA A 52 -10.20 22.96 5.78
CA ALA A 52 -10.84 22.78 7.08
C ALA A 52 -10.37 21.46 7.71
N PRO A 53 -10.19 21.39 9.04
CA PRO A 53 -9.71 20.18 9.68
C PRO A 53 -10.54 19.03 9.14
N LEU A 54 -9.86 17.97 8.67
CA LEU A 54 -10.50 16.71 8.35
C LEU A 54 -11.38 16.37 9.53
N GLU A 55 -12.67 16.71 9.46
CA GLU A 55 -13.67 16.15 10.33
C GLU A 55 -13.44 14.66 10.21
N SER A 56 -13.07 14.04 11.32
CA SER A 56 -12.73 12.64 11.43
C SER A 56 -13.89 11.87 10.82
N ARG A 57 -13.75 11.47 9.55
CA ARG A 57 -14.69 10.58 8.91
C ARG A 57 -14.87 9.40 9.86
N PRO A 58 -16.11 8.96 10.11
CA PRO A 58 -16.33 7.81 10.96
C PRO A 58 -15.44 6.66 10.44
N PRO A 59 -14.85 5.84 11.34
CA PRO A 59 -13.89 4.78 11.01
C PRO A 59 -14.46 3.65 10.10
N GLU A 60 -15.64 3.85 9.52
CA GLU A 60 -16.44 2.87 8.78
C GLU A 60 -16.19 2.84 7.27
N GLN A 61 -15.35 3.73 6.70
CA GLN A 61 -15.02 3.68 5.27
C GLN A 61 -13.55 4.02 4.97
N LEU A 62 -12.97 3.29 4.02
CA LEU A 62 -11.66 3.59 3.46
C LEU A 62 -11.66 4.95 2.74
N ASN A 63 -10.66 5.79 3.03
CA ASN A 63 -10.46 7.06 2.34
C ASN A 63 -9.53 6.88 1.13
N ILE A 64 -10.09 6.47 -0.01
CA ILE A 64 -9.36 6.29 -1.28
C ILE A 64 -9.55 7.54 -2.14
N VAL A 65 -8.46 8.10 -2.66
CA VAL A 65 -8.46 9.28 -3.53
C VAL A 65 -7.72 8.96 -4.82
N ILE A 66 -8.42 9.09 -5.96
CA ILE A 66 -7.82 8.94 -7.30
C ILE A 66 -7.17 10.26 -7.69
N GLN A 67 -5.86 10.24 -7.91
CA GLN A 67 -5.13 11.41 -8.40
C GLN A 67 -5.38 11.62 -9.90
N SER A 68 -5.32 12.88 -10.35
CA SER A 68 -5.36 13.20 -11.77
C SER A 68 -4.20 12.53 -12.51
N GLY A 69 -4.45 11.98 -13.70
CA GLY A 69 -3.45 11.29 -14.51
C GLY A 69 -4.07 10.68 -15.77
N ASP A 70 -3.24 10.05 -16.61
CA ASP A 70 -3.70 9.31 -17.79
C ASP A 70 -4.34 7.98 -17.39
N TRP A 71 -5.62 8.03 -17.02
CA TRP A 71 -6.45 6.87 -16.75
C TRP A 71 -7.14 6.31 -18.01
N GLY A 72 -6.75 6.77 -19.21
CA GLY A 72 -7.43 6.38 -20.45
C GLY A 72 -8.89 6.86 -20.49
N ASP A 73 -9.80 5.97 -20.90
CA ASP A 73 -11.24 6.25 -20.99
C ASP A 73 -12.04 5.91 -19.72
N ALA A 74 -11.34 5.62 -18.61
CA ALA A 74 -11.95 5.36 -17.31
C ALA A 74 -12.16 6.64 -16.51
N ALA A 75 -13.40 6.87 -16.07
CA ALA A 75 -13.73 7.99 -15.21
C ALA A 75 -13.26 7.73 -13.77
N SER A 76 -12.72 8.75 -13.10
CA SER A 76 -12.25 8.62 -11.70
C SER A 76 -13.30 8.09 -10.71
N PRO A 77 -14.61 8.44 -10.80
CA PRO A 77 -15.64 7.83 -9.96
C PRO A 77 -15.77 6.32 -10.15
N ASP A 78 -15.63 5.83 -11.39
CA ASP A 78 -15.73 4.41 -11.70
C ASP A 78 -14.52 3.65 -11.17
N ILE A 79 -13.32 4.21 -11.35
CA ILE A 79 -12.09 3.67 -10.76
C ILE A 79 -12.25 3.57 -9.24
N LEU A 80 -12.71 4.64 -8.58
CA LEU A 80 -12.95 4.62 -7.14
C LEU A 80 -13.88 3.48 -6.73
N LYS A 81 -14.99 3.25 -7.45
CA LYS A 81 -15.90 2.12 -7.16
C LYS A 81 -15.27 0.75 -7.33
N VAL A 82 -14.39 0.58 -8.31
CA VAL A 82 -13.62 -0.65 -8.48
C VAL A 82 -12.67 -0.86 -7.30
N LEU A 83 -11.92 0.19 -6.90
CA LEU A 83 -10.95 0.11 -5.81
C LEU A 83 -11.60 -0.08 -4.43
N GLU A 84 -12.74 0.56 -4.18
CA GLU A 84 -13.56 0.31 -2.98
C GLU A 84 -14.04 -1.15 -2.96
N SER A 85 -14.49 -1.68 -4.10
CA SER A 85 -14.95 -3.07 -4.21
C SER A 85 -13.84 -4.08 -4.01
N SER A 86 -12.62 -3.79 -4.47
CA SER A 86 -11.48 -4.71 -4.35
C SER A 86 -10.84 -4.68 -2.96
N ALA A 87 -10.76 -3.51 -2.31
CA ALA A 87 -10.23 -3.44 -0.94
C ALA A 87 -11.22 -3.91 0.14
N SER A 88 -12.53 -3.76 -0.08
CA SER A 88 -13.57 -4.05 0.91
C SER A 88 -13.49 -5.47 1.51
N PRO A 89 -13.36 -6.56 0.72
CA PRO A 89 -13.22 -7.91 1.28
C PRO A 89 -12.05 -8.03 2.25
N LEU A 90 -10.86 -7.53 1.89
CA LEU A 90 -9.65 -7.59 2.72
C LEU A 90 -9.75 -6.69 3.95
N TRP A 91 -10.20 -5.46 3.77
CA TRP A 91 -10.30 -4.49 4.85
C TRP A 91 -11.30 -4.91 5.92
N LYS A 92 -12.47 -5.41 5.51
CA LYS A 92 -13.46 -5.94 6.45
C LYS A 92 -12.96 -7.19 7.15
N SER A 93 -12.38 -8.11 6.39
CA SER A 93 -11.84 -9.36 6.92
C SER A 93 -10.65 -9.14 7.88
N SER A 94 -9.93 -8.02 7.75
CA SER A 94 -8.84 -7.62 8.66
C SER A 94 -9.30 -6.85 9.91
N GLY A 95 -10.62 -6.78 10.13
CA GLY A 95 -11.22 -6.12 11.29
C GLY A 95 -11.29 -4.60 11.18
N ASN A 96 -11.50 -4.10 9.95
CA ASN A 96 -11.73 -2.69 9.64
C ASN A 96 -10.71 -1.75 10.28
N PRO A 97 -9.38 -2.00 10.14
CA PRO A 97 -8.38 -1.14 10.75
C PRO A 97 -8.53 0.30 10.26
N HIS A 98 -8.33 1.26 11.16
CA HIS A 98 -8.20 2.65 10.75
C HIS A 98 -6.95 2.80 9.88
N LEU A 99 -7.10 3.39 8.70
CA LEU A 99 -6.01 3.66 7.77
C LEU A 99 -6.01 5.14 7.40
N HIS A 100 -4.80 5.71 7.29
CA HIS A 100 -4.62 7.00 6.62
C HIS A 100 -5.14 6.95 5.18
N ARG A 101 -5.39 8.13 4.60
CA ARG A 101 -5.78 8.30 3.20
C ARG A 101 -4.89 7.47 2.26
N ILE A 102 -5.51 6.80 1.28
CA ILE A 102 -4.83 6.07 0.22
C ILE A 102 -4.92 6.89 -1.06
N SER A 103 -3.81 7.48 -1.46
CA SER A 103 -3.68 8.24 -2.71
C SER A 103 -3.27 7.30 -3.84
N VAL A 104 -4.14 7.15 -4.84
CA VAL A 104 -3.94 6.23 -5.97
C VAL A 104 -3.51 7.00 -7.20
N ILE A 105 -2.37 6.62 -7.76
CA ILE A 105 -1.67 7.32 -8.84
C ILE A 105 -1.49 6.35 -10.01
N ARG A 106 -1.77 6.81 -11.23
CA ARG A 106 -1.41 6.03 -12.42
C ARG A 106 0.08 6.19 -12.68
N ASP A 107 0.80 5.08 -12.78
CA ASP A 107 2.24 5.08 -13.03
C ASP A 107 2.67 3.82 -13.81
N SER A 108 3.63 3.93 -14.72
CA SER A 108 4.15 2.77 -15.47
C SER A 108 5.01 1.84 -14.62
N GLU A 109 5.58 2.33 -13.53
CA GLU A 109 6.41 1.56 -12.61
C GLU A 109 5.59 0.78 -11.57
N GLY A 110 4.26 0.92 -11.61
CA GLY A 110 3.34 0.15 -10.76
C GLY A 110 3.12 -1.30 -11.26
N PRO A 111 2.43 -2.15 -10.46
CA PRO A 111 1.83 -1.82 -9.17
C PRO A 111 2.88 -1.72 -8.04
N LEU A 112 2.72 -0.73 -7.16
CA LEU A 112 3.65 -0.47 -6.05
C LEU A 112 3.01 0.43 -4.98
N VAL A 113 3.15 0.09 -3.71
CA VAL A 113 2.96 1.03 -2.60
C VAL A 113 4.31 1.67 -2.22
N ALA A 114 4.40 2.99 -2.36
CA ALA A 114 5.64 3.70 -2.04
C ALA A 114 5.88 3.72 -0.52
N TYR A 115 7.14 3.45 -0.12
CA TYR A 115 7.58 3.60 1.27
C TYR A 115 7.44 5.04 1.75
N GLN A 116 7.82 5.99 0.90
CA GLN A 116 7.64 7.40 1.20
C GLN A 116 6.14 7.76 1.20
N ARG A 117 5.68 8.19 2.37
CA ARG A 117 4.31 8.66 2.62
C ARG A 117 4.08 10.02 1.95
N GLY A 118 2.84 10.26 1.54
CA GLY A 118 2.42 11.57 1.04
C GLY A 118 2.06 12.55 2.16
N GLN A 119 1.47 13.68 1.78
CA GLN A 119 0.92 14.66 2.72
C GLN A 119 -0.08 14.00 3.68
N ASP A 120 -0.05 14.41 4.94
CA ASP A 120 -0.87 13.88 6.05
C ASP A 120 -0.66 12.37 6.29
N ASN A 121 0.55 11.90 6.04
CA ASN A 121 0.94 10.49 6.16
C ASN A 121 0.14 9.54 5.24
N ALA A 122 -0.35 10.05 4.12
CA ALA A 122 -1.13 9.26 3.16
C ALA A 122 -0.30 8.13 2.53
N TYR A 123 -0.91 6.95 2.37
CA TYR A 123 -0.36 5.90 1.51
C TYR A 123 -0.33 6.39 0.06
N ARG A 124 0.70 6.02 -0.69
CA ARG A 124 0.83 6.31 -2.12
C ARG A 124 0.86 4.97 -2.87
N VAL A 125 -0.22 4.66 -3.56
CA VAL A 125 -0.38 3.43 -4.33
C VAL A 125 -0.29 3.79 -5.81
N LEU A 126 0.70 3.23 -6.49
CA LEU A 126 0.94 3.38 -7.92
C LEU A 126 0.32 2.18 -8.62
N LEU A 127 -0.49 2.40 -9.64
CA LEU A 127 -1.09 1.35 -10.45
C LEU A 127 -0.68 1.51 -11.92
N ASN A 128 -0.25 0.42 -12.54
CA ASN A 128 0.05 0.36 -13.96
C ASN A 128 -1.11 -0.27 -14.72
N VAL A 129 -2.21 0.47 -14.76
CA VAL A 129 -3.43 0.10 -15.47
C VAL A 129 -4.18 1.37 -15.84
N LYS A 130 -4.86 1.34 -16.99
CA LYS A 130 -5.73 2.43 -17.46
C LYS A 130 -6.87 1.87 -18.30
N GLY A 131 -7.83 2.73 -18.62
CA GLY A 131 -9.07 2.37 -19.29
C GLY A 131 -9.95 1.47 -18.45
N ARG A 132 -10.85 0.70 -19.07
CA ARG A 132 -11.89 -0.08 -18.35
C ARG A 132 -11.48 -1.49 -17.95
N LEU A 133 -10.20 -1.69 -17.62
CA LEU A 133 -9.62 -2.99 -17.23
C LEU A 133 -9.88 -3.30 -15.75
N TRP A 134 -11.15 -3.34 -15.31
CA TRP A 134 -11.51 -3.44 -13.89
C TRP A 134 -10.95 -4.66 -13.17
N SER A 135 -10.82 -5.81 -13.83
CA SER A 135 -10.15 -6.97 -13.23
C SER A 135 -8.67 -6.70 -12.92
N GLN A 136 -7.96 -5.93 -13.76
CA GLN A 136 -6.56 -5.56 -13.53
C GLN A 136 -6.43 -4.50 -12.43
N PHE A 137 -7.30 -3.48 -12.40
CA PHE A 137 -7.39 -2.55 -11.27
C PHE A 137 -7.61 -3.30 -9.95
N SER A 138 -8.56 -4.23 -9.94
CA SER A 138 -8.91 -5.01 -8.75
C SER A 138 -7.74 -5.85 -8.28
N TYR A 139 -7.06 -6.53 -9.19
CA TYR A 139 -5.87 -7.34 -8.90
C TYR A 139 -4.74 -6.49 -8.32
N GLN A 140 -4.31 -5.47 -9.06
CA GLN A 140 -3.18 -4.62 -8.65
C GLN A 140 -3.45 -3.90 -7.33
N PHE A 141 -4.64 -3.31 -7.16
CA PHE A 141 -4.93 -2.57 -5.94
C PHE A 141 -5.08 -3.47 -4.71
N SER A 142 -5.63 -4.68 -4.87
CA SER A 142 -5.70 -5.65 -3.77
C SER A 142 -4.32 -6.12 -3.32
N HIS A 143 -3.38 -6.26 -4.26
CA HIS A 143 -1.97 -6.54 -3.96
C HIS A 143 -1.38 -5.45 -3.06
N GLU A 144 -1.49 -4.18 -3.48
CA GLU A 144 -0.96 -3.06 -2.71
C GLU A 144 -1.70 -2.83 -1.39
N MET A 145 -3.02 -3.08 -1.37
CA MET A 145 -3.80 -3.05 -0.14
C MET A 145 -3.32 -4.09 0.88
N CYS A 146 -2.90 -5.27 0.42
CA CYS A 146 -2.32 -6.27 1.28
C CYS A 146 -0.99 -5.81 1.89
N HIS A 147 -0.09 -5.18 1.11
CA HIS A 147 1.11 -4.55 1.67
C HIS A 147 0.79 -3.51 2.76
N ILE A 148 -0.22 -2.66 2.51
CA ILE A 148 -0.71 -1.69 3.51
C ILE A 148 -1.13 -2.40 4.80
N LEU A 149 -1.95 -3.45 4.68
CA LEU A 149 -2.41 -4.23 5.82
C LEU A 149 -1.27 -4.96 6.52
N CYS A 150 -0.27 -5.45 5.78
CA CYS A 150 0.92 -6.13 6.31
C CYS A 150 1.88 -5.22 7.07
N ASN A 151 1.60 -3.91 7.18
CA ASN A 151 2.56 -2.91 7.68
C ASN A 151 3.88 -2.95 6.89
N TYR A 152 3.79 -2.91 5.55
CA TYR A 152 4.96 -2.83 4.67
C TYR A 152 5.99 -1.80 5.16
N ARG A 153 7.27 -2.14 5.02
CA ARG A 153 8.39 -1.35 5.54
C ARG A 153 9.63 -1.45 4.67
N ASP A 154 10.44 -0.41 4.73
CA ASP A 154 11.75 -0.37 4.08
C ASP A 154 12.80 -0.90 5.07
N ALA A 155 12.88 -2.22 5.19
CA ALA A 155 13.82 -2.91 6.06
C ALA A 155 14.36 -4.18 5.39
N PRO A 156 15.59 -4.61 5.71
CA PRO A 156 16.13 -5.87 5.21
C PRO A 156 15.18 -7.03 5.53
N ASN A 157 14.73 -7.74 4.50
CA ASN A 157 13.82 -8.86 4.65
C ASN A 157 14.08 -9.92 3.57
N LYS A 158 14.86 -10.97 3.91
CA LYS A 158 15.08 -12.11 3.01
C LYS A 158 13.79 -12.90 2.74
N GLN A 159 12.77 -12.73 3.57
CA GLN A 159 11.47 -13.39 3.46
C GLN A 159 10.40 -12.47 2.85
N LYS A 160 10.77 -11.34 2.22
CA LYS A 160 9.82 -10.44 1.55
C LYS A 160 9.00 -11.16 0.47
N TRP A 161 9.54 -12.21 -0.16
CA TRP A 161 8.80 -13.06 -1.10
C TRP A 161 7.54 -13.69 -0.49
N PHE A 162 7.51 -13.92 0.83
CA PHE A 162 6.34 -14.47 1.51
C PHE A 162 5.24 -13.40 1.61
N GLU A 163 5.59 -12.15 1.91
CA GLU A 163 4.67 -11.02 1.86
C GLU A 163 4.10 -10.82 0.43
N GLU A 164 4.95 -10.89 -0.60
CA GLU A 164 4.49 -10.84 -2.00
C GLU A 164 3.51 -11.99 -2.32
N SER A 165 3.75 -13.19 -1.78
CA SER A 165 2.85 -14.35 -1.95
C SER A 165 1.51 -14.16 -1.23
N LEU A 166 1.49 -13.51 -0.07
CA LEU A 166 0.26 -13.09 0.61
C LEU A 166 -0.50 -12.05 -0.21
N CYS A 167 0.20 -11.11 -0.83
CA CYS A 167 -0.41 -10.07 -1.66
C CYS A 167 -1.00 -10.64 -2.99
N GLU A 168 -0.35 -11.65 -3.57
CA GLU A 168 -0.90 -12.46 -4.65
C GLU A 168 -2.19 -13.18 -4.21
N CYS A 169 -2.18 -13.80 -3.03
CA CYS A 169 -3.35 -14.44 -2.43
C CYS A 169 -4.48 -13.43 -2.21
N ALA A 170 -4.17 -12.24 -1.69
CA ALA A 170 -5.12 -11.17 -1.44
C ALA A 170 -5.82 -10.69 -2.73
N SER A 171 -5.08 -10.65 -3.83
CA SER A 171 -5.59 -10.30 -5.15
C SER A 171 -6.60 -11.32 -5.67
N LEU A 172 -6.29 -12.62 -5.53
CA LEU A 172 -7.20 -13.70 -5.90
C LEU A 172 -8.46 -13.74 -5.01
N TYR A 173 -8.27 -13.59 -3.69
CA TYR A 173 -9.35 -13.54 -2.72
C TYR A 173 -10.34 -12.41 -3.01
N SER A 174 -9.81 -11.22 -3.32
CA SER A 174 -10.62 -10.04 -3.63
C SER A 174 -11.36 -10.19 -4.96
N LEU A 175 -10.69 -10.65 -6.02
CA LEU A 175 -11.34 -10.91 -7.31
C LEU A 175 -12.47 -11.95 -7.20
N ARG A 176 -12.27 -13.04 -6.47
CA ARG A 176 -13.30 -14.07 -6.25
C ARG A 176 -14.47 -13.50 -5.44
N SER A 177 -14.19 -12.72 -4.39
CA SER A 177 -15.22 -12.03 -3.60
C SER A 177 -16.03 -11.03 -4.44
N MET A 178 -15.36 -10.25 -5.28
CA MET A 178 -16.01 -9.33 -6.22
C MET A 178 -16.83 -10.09 -7.26
N GLY A 179 -16.26 -11.15 -7.86
CA GLY A 179 -16.94 -11.98 -8.85
C GLY A 179 -18.23 -12.62 -8.32
N GLN A 180 -18.32 -12.93 -7.02
CA GLN A 180 -19.58 -13.37 -6.43
C GLN A 180 -20.52 -12.20 -6.09
N SER A 181 -20.02 -11.17 -5.42
CA SER A 181 -20.86 -10.05 -4.96
C SER A 181 -21.45 -9.23 -6.12
N TRP A 182 -20.71 -9.03 -7.21
CA TRP A 182 -21.18 -8.24 -8.36
C TRP A 182 -22.28 -8.93 -9.17
N LYS A 183 -22.55 -10.23 -8.95
CA LYS A 183 -23.72 -10.91 -9.54
C LYS A 183 -25.04 -10.36 -9.01
N THR A 184 -25.06 -9.79 -7.81
CA THR A 184 -26.28 -9.33 -7.14
C THR A 184 -26.19 -7.88 -6.69
N ALA A 185 -25.00 -7.39 -6.34
CA ALA A 185 -24.77 -6.05 -5.81
C ALA A 185 -23.48 -5.41 -6.37
N PRO A 186 -23.38 -5.19 -7.70
CA PRO A 186 -22.30 -4.39 -8.26
C PRO A 186 -22.48 -2.90 -7.90
N PRO A 187 -21.42 -2.06 -7.97
CA PRO A 187 -21.52 -0.62 -7.72
C PRO A 187 -22.51 0.09 -8.65
N TYR A 188 -22.62 -0.39 -9.89
CA TYR A 188 -23.62 0.06 -10.86
C TYR A 188 -24.34 -1.16 -11.43
N SER A 189 -25.65 -1.09 -11.58
CA SER A 189 -26.48 -2.24 -12.00
C SER A 189 -26.05 -2.83 -13.34
N ASN A 190 -25.60 -2.00 -14.28
CA ASN A 190 -25.09 -2.42 -15.59
C ASN A 190 -23.73 -3.13 -15.54
N TRP A 191 -23.03 -3.15 -14.40
CA TRP A 191 -21.78 -3.90 -14.22
C TRP A 191 -21.99 -5.34 -13.74
N LYS A 192 -23.24 -5.76 -13.55
CA LYS A 192 -23.56 -7.13 -13.10
C LYS A 192 -22.92 -8.21 -13.97
N SER A 193 -22.92 -8.04 -15.31
CA SER A 193 -22.30 -8.99 -16.23
C SER A 193 -20.76 -9.02 -16.15
N TYR A 194 -20.13 -7.99 -15.61
CA TYR A 194 -18.68 -7.95 -15.42
C TYR A 194 -18.20 -8.90 -14.31
N SER A 195 -19.11 -9.43 -13.48
CA SER A 195 -18.81 -10.48 -12.50
C SER A 195 -18.08 -11.68 -13.11
N ASP A 196 -18.40 -12.00 -14.36
CA ASP A 196 -17.81 -13.13 -15.08
C ASP A 196 -16.38 -12.82 -15.50
N SER A 197 -16.08 -11.58 -15.92
CA SER A 197 -14.73 -11.13 -16.23
C SER A 197 -13.82 -11.09 -15.00
N LEU A 198 -14.36 -10.78 -13.81
CA LEU A 198 -13.62 -10.87 -12.55
C LEU A 198 -13.27 -12.32 -12.21
N THR A 199 -14.28 -13.21 -12.29
CA THR A 199 -14.12 -14.64 -12.04
C THR A 199 -13.14 -15.29 -13.02
N GLN A 200 -13.26 -14.96 -14.30
CA GLN A 200 -12.39 -15.47 -15.36
C GLN A 200 -10.96 -14.97 -15.18
N TYR A 201 -10.75 -13.71 -14.81
CA TYR A 201 -9.40 -13.20 -14.56
C TYR A 201 -8.73 -13.94 -13.41
N ALA A 202 -9.41 -14.13 -12.27
CA ALA A 202 -8.88 -14.93 -11.16
C ALA A 202 -8.55 -16.36 -11.61
N THR A 203 -9.47 -17.01 -12.33
CA THR A 203 -9.28 -18.38 -12.84
C THR A 203 -8.08 -18.48 -13.78
N ASN A 204 -7.91 -17.53 -14.70
CA ASN A 204 -6.78 -17.48 -15.62
C ASN A 204 -5.45 -17.30 -14.87
N ARG A 205 -5.41 -16.45 -13.83
CA ARG A 205 -4.24 -16.32 -12.96
C ARG A 205 -3.94 -17.65 -12.28
N MET A 206 -4.93 -18.27 -11.62
CA MET A 206 -4.75 -19.56 -10.94
C MET A 206 -4.25 -20.66 -11.88
N ASN A 207 -4.79 -20.74 -13.10
CA ASN A 207 -4.38 -21.74 -14.10
C ASN A 207 -2.98 -21.53 -14.68
N ALA A 208 -2.44 -20.31 -14.59
CA ALA A 208 -1.08 -20.02 -15.03
C ALA A 208 -0.01 -20.48 -14.01
N ALA A 209 -0.40 -20.80 -12.77
CA ALA A 209 0.52 -21.26 -11.75
C ALA A 209 0.99 -22.69 -12.00
N LYS A 210 2.24 -22.97 -11.66
CA LYS A 210 2.74 -24.36 -11.65
C LYS A 210 1.97 -25.18 -10.61
N ASN A 211 1.40 -26.30 -11.03
CA ASN A 211 0.71 -27.19 -10.11
C ASN A 211 1.71 -27.87 -9.16
N VAL A 212 1.53 -27.66 -7.86
CA VAL A 212 2.22 -28.36 -6.79
C VAL A 212 1.17 -29.13 -5.99
N PRO A 213 1.23 -30.48 -5.96
CA PRO A 213 0.25 -31.27 -5.21
C PRO A 213 0.25 -30.93 -3.71
N ASP A 214 -0.88 -31.18 -3.05
CA ASP A 214 -0.99 -30.99 -1.62
C ASP A 214 0.01 -31.87 -0.86
N GLY A 215 0.54 -31.35 0.25
CA GLY A 215 1.62 -32.00 1.00
C GLY A 215 3.00 -32.02 0.31
N LYS A 216 3.14 -31.39 -0.87
CA LYS A 216 4.45 -31.27 -1.57
C LYS A 216 5.06 -29.87 -1.52
N LEU A 217 4.38 -28.90 -0.89
CA LEU A 217 4.87 -27.52 -0.81
C LEU A 217 6.19 -27.40 -0.06
N THR A 218 6.41 -28.16 1.03
CA THR A 218 7.70 -28.19 1.76
C THR A 218 8.88 -28.46 0.84
N ARG A 219 8.85 -29.60 0.12
CA ARG A 219 9.90 -29.98 -0.83
C ARG A 219 10.04 -28.96 -1.96
N TRP A 220 8.90 -28.44 -2.46
CA TRP A 220 8.93 -27.41 -3.49
C TRP A 220 9.60 -26.13 -2.98
N TYR A 221 9.30 -25.69 -1.76
CA TYR A 221 9.92 -24.52 -1.13
C TYR A 221 11.42 -24.72 -0.98
N GLU A 222 11.87 -25.87 -0.46
CA GLU A 222 13.30 -26.19 -0.33
C GLU A 222 14.05 -26.07 -1.67
N GLN A 223 13.43 -26.51 -2.77
CA GLN A 223 14.01 -26.44 -4.12
C GLN A 223 14.08 -25.01 -4.69
N HIS A 224 13.21 -24.10 -4.26
CA HIS A 224 13.10 -22.75 -4.81
C HIS A 224 13.52 -21.67 -3.80
N ARG A 225 13.91 -22.04 -2.58
CA ARG A 225 14.22 -21.13 -1.47
C ARG A 225 15.22 -20.05 -1.87
N THR A 226 16.34 -20.42 -2.49
CA THR A 226 17.36 -19.47 -2.93
C THR A 226 16.79 -18.43 -3.89
N GLN A 227 15.99 -18.87 -4.88
CA GLN A 227 15.39 -17.96 -5.86
C GLN A 227 14.39 -16.99 -5.23
N LEU A 228 13.63 -17.46 -4.23
CA LEU A 228 12.69 -16.65 -3.47
C LEU A 228 13.41 -15.62 -2.59
N GLU A 229 14.51 -16.01 -1.93
CA GLU A 229 15.30 -15.11 -1.07
C GLU A 229 16.12 -14.09 -1.88
N GLU A 230 16.56 -14.43 -3.10
CA GLU A 230 17.29 -13.53 -4.01
C GLU A 230 16.37 -12.48 -4.65
N SER A 231 15.12 -12.83 -4.95
CA SER A 231 14.17 -11.94 -5.59
C SER A 231 12.76 -12.14 -5.05
N ALA A 232 12.29 -11.15 -4.29
CA ALA A 232 10.97 -11.19 -3.67
C ALA A 232 9.81 -11.27 -4.68
N VAL A 233 10.01 -10.67 -5.85
CA VAL A 233 8.99 -10.45 -6.90
C VAL A 233 8.99 -11.53 -7.98
N ARG A 234 9.33 -12.78 -7.62
CA ARG A 234 9.21 -13.95 -8.50
C ARG A 234 7.76 -14.39 -8.61
N ARG A 235 6.96 -13.60 -9.34
CA ARG A 235 5.49 -13.71 -9.45
C ARG A 235 5.02 -15.13 -9.80
N ASP A 236 5.78 -15.85 -10.62
CA ASP A 236 5.54 -17.26 -10.95
C ASP A 236 5.60 -18.17 -9.72
N LEU A 237 6.58 -17.98 -8.85
CA LEU A 237 6.76 -18.73 -7.62
C LEU A 237 5.84 -18.23 -6.50
N ASN A 238 5.65 -16.91 -6.38
CA ASN A 238 4.75 -16.31 -5.40
C ASN A 238 3.33 -16.83 -5.59
N LEU A 239 2.89 -16.98 -6.83
CA LEU A 239 1.56 -17.48 -7.16
C LEU A 239 1.37 -18.94 -6.72
N VAL A 240 2.40 -19.80 -6.83
CA VAL A 240 2.32 -21.18 -6.31
C VAL A 240 2.00 -21.20 -4.82
N VAL A 241 2.70 -20.36 -4.05
CA VAL A 241 2.45 -20.21 -2.61
C VAL A 241 1.08 -19.61 -2.35
N ALA A 242 0.70 -18.56 -3.08
CA ALA A 242 -0.61 -17.92 -2.98
C ALA A 242 -1.77 -18.91 -3.16
N LEU A 243 -1.66 -19.87 -4.08
CA LEU A 243 -2.69 -20.90 -4.28
C LEU A 243 -2.80 -21.89 -3.11
N LYS A 244 -1.76 -22.05 -2.29
CA LYS A 244 -1.83 -22.84 -1.06
C LYS A 244 -2.38 -22.04 0.11
N LEU A 245 -2.13 -20.73 0.14
CA LEU A 245 -2.67 -19.82 1.15
C LEU A 245 -4.16 -19.52 0.93
N LEU A 246 -4.59 -19.37 -0.33
CA LEU A 246 -5.96 -18.98 -0.69
C LEU A 246 -7.05 -19.84 -0.01
N PRO A 247 -7.04 -21.18 -0.05
CA PRO A 247 -8.07 -21.98 0.61
C PRO A 247 -8.08 -21.82 2.14
N ILE A 248 -6.95 -21.48 2.77
CA ILE A 248 -6.88 -21.23 4.21
C ILE A 248 -7.63 -19.94 4.54
N PHE A 249 -7.32 -18.84 3.84
CA PHE A 249 -7.97 -17.54 4.06
C PHE A 249 -9.42 -17.49 3.57
N GLU A 250 -9.81 -18.28 2.57
CA GLU A 250 -11.23 -18.42 2.17
C GLU A 250 -12.05 -19.19 3.21
N ARG A 251 -11.45 -20.19 3.87
CA ARG A 251 -12.11 -20.94 4.96
C ARG A 251 -12.23 -20.11 6.24
N HIS A 252 -11.24 -19.24 6.48
CA HIS A 252 -11.19 -18.39 7.67
C HIS A 252 -10.98 -16.90 7.32
N PRO A 253 -11.96 -16.22 6.67
CA PRO A 253 -11.83 -14.84 6.22
C PRO A 253 -11.31 -13.87 7.29
N HIS A 254 -11.83 -13.94 8.52
CA HIS A 254 -11.43 -13.08 9.63
C HIS A 254 -9.92 -13.15 9.96
N SER A 255 -9.22 -14.19 9.47
CA SER A 255 -7.78 -14.37 9.66
C SER A 255 -6.92 -13.46 8.81
N TRP A 256 -7.50 -12.72 7.86
CA TRP A 256 -6.83 -11.55 7.28
C TRP A 256 -6.44 -10.52 8.35
N LYS A 257 -7.04 -10.55 9.54
CA LYS A 257 -6.57 -9.72 10.66
C LYS A 257 -5.14 -10.06 11.09
N ALA A 258 -4.74 -11.33 10.97
CA ALA A 258 -3.39 -11.79 11.32
C ALA A 258 -2.31 -11.07 10.52
N VAL A 259 -2.53 -10.75 9.24
CA VAL A 259 -1.49 -10.14 8.40
C VAL A 259 -1.03 -8.79 8.93
N ARG A 260 -1.87 -8.12 9.75
CA ARG A 260 -1.56 -6.83 10.37
C ARG A 260 -0.34 -6.85 11.28
N THR A 261 0.08 -8.02 11.75
CA THR A 261 1.25 -8.14 12.64
C THR A 261 2.47 -8.73 11.95
N LEU A 262 2.39 -9.00 10.64
CA LEU A 262 3.43 -9.68 9.87
C LEU A 262 4.78 -8.94 9.98
N ASN A 263 4.81 -7.66 9.63
CA ASN A 263 6.04 -6.85 9.59
C ASN A 263 6.28 -5.95 10.82
N LEU A 264 5.62 -6.25 11.96
CA LEU A 264 5.83 -5.50 13.21
C LEU A 264 7.03 -6.00 14.03
N GLY A 265 7.61 -7.15 13.69
CA GLY A 265 8.74 -7.77 14.40
C GLY A 265 10.09 -7.17 14.06
N ASP A 266 11.14 -7.58 14.78
CA ASP A 266 12.51 -7.17 14.47
C ASP A 266 12.96 -7.67 13.08
N PRO A 267 13.66 -6.88 12.25
CA PRO A 267 14.24 -7.35 10.99
C PRO A 267 15.12 -8.62 11.11
N ASP A 268 15.71 -8.89 12.28
CA ASP A 268 16.48 -10.12 12.53
C ASP A 268 15.64 -11.40 12.47
N GLU A 269 14.32 -11.31 12.67
CA GLU A 269 13.41 -12.43 12.46
C GLU A 269 13.35 -12.86 10.98
N ASN A 270 13.68 -11.95 10.06
CA ASN A 270 13.58 -12.17 8.63
C ASN A 270 14.75 -13.00 8.07
N GLN A 271 15.67 -13.52 8.91
CA GLN A 271 16.82 -14.30 8.44
C GLN A 271 16.44 -15.68 7.90
N SER A 272 15.31 -16.24 8.33
CA SER A 272 14.77 -17.50 7.81
C SER A 272 13.25 -17.49 7.80
N LEU A 273 12.62 -18.24 6.90
CA LEU A 273 11.16 -18.35 6.87
C LEU A 273 10.60 -18.86 8.19
N ARG A 274 11.24 -19.86 8.81
CA ARG A 274 10.78 -20.40 10.11
C ARG A 274 10.78 -19.32 11.20
N SER A 275 11.86 -18.54 11.32
CA SER A 275 11.94 -17.45 12.29
C SER A 275 10.91 -16.36 12.02
N TYR A 276 10.70 -16.01 10.75
CA TYR A 276 9.72 -15.01 10.33
C TYR A 276 8.28 -15.43 10.66
N LEU A 277 7.92 -16.70 10.38
CA LEU A 277 6.61 -17.26 10.70
C LEU A 277 6.40 -17.44 12.21
N GLN A 278 7.44 -17.84 12.96
CA GLN A 278 7.38 -17.88 14.43
C GLN A 278 7.15 -16.48 15.02
N GLY A 279 7.86 -15.47 14.53
CA GLY A 279 7.66 -14.09 14.95
C GLY A 279 6.24 -13.61 14.67
N TRP A 280 5.71 -13.90 13.48
CA TRP A 280 4.34 -13.60 13.12
C TRP A 280 3.33 -14.31 14.06
N LEU A 281 3.55 -15.60 14.33
CA LEU A 281 2.74 -16.40 15.25
C LEU A 281 2.75 -15.82 16.68
N ASN A 282 3.90 -15.32 17.14
CA ASN A 282 4.04 -14.73 18.47
C ASN A 282 3.30 -13.38 18.60
N ARG A 283 3.18 -12.62 17.51
CA ARG A 283 2.55 -11.29 17.51
C ARG A 283 1.07 -11.30 17.18
N THR A 284 0.59 -12.30 16.43
CA THR A 284 -0.82 -12.38 16.08
C THR A 284 -1.67 -12.63 17.32
N ASP A 285 -2.93 -12.19 17.29
CA ASP A 285 -3.85 -12.45 18.38
C ASP A 285 -4.24 -13.95 18.49
N SER A 286 -4.73 -14.35 19.66
CA SER A 286 -5.06 -15.75 19.97
C SER A 286 -6.03 -16.39 18.97
N ASP A 287 -6.98 -15.62 18.47
CA ASP A 287 -8.01 -16.10 17.54
C ASP A 287 -7.40 -16.51 16.20
N ASN A 288 -6.27 -15.90 15.85
CA ASN A 288 -5.59 -16.06 14.57
C ASN A 288 -4.36 -16.97 14.60
N LYS A 289 -3.87 -17.35 15.80
CA LYS A 289 -2.70 -18.22 15.95
C LYS A 289 -2.84 -19.54 15.19
N LYS A 290 -4.01 -20.19 15.26
CA LYS A 290 -4.27 -21.46 14.57
C LYS A 290 -4.09 -21.36 13.05
N VAL A 291 -4.50 -20.24 12.46
CA VAL A 291 -4.34 -20.03 11.00
C VAL A 291 -2.89 -19.73 10.64
N VAL A 292 -2.18 -18.94 11.45
CA VAL A 292 -0.74 -18.71 11.23
C VAL A 292 0.06 -20.02 11.39
N ALA A 293 -0.32 -20.87 12.33
CA ALA A 293 0.24 -22.21 12.48
C ALA A 293 -0.10 -23.13 11.28
N GLU A 294 -1.33 -23.11 10.78
CA GLU A 294 -1.68 -23.83 9.53
C GLU A 294 -0.80 -23.37 8.37
N VAL A 295 -0.56 -22.07 8.23
CA VAL A 295 0.37 -21.53 7.23
C VAL A 295 1.82 -21.98 7.47
N ALA A 296 2.27 -22.14 8.71
CA ALA A 296 3.58 -22.70 8.99
C ALA A 296 3.70 -24.18 8.60
N THR A 297 2.65 -24.96 8.83
CA THR A 297 2.64 -26.41 8.54
C THR A 297 2.72 -26.73 7.04
N ILE A 298 2.16 -25.89 6.15
CA ILE A 298 2.31 -26.09 4.69
C ILE A 298 3.78 -25.98 4.22
N PHE A 299 4.64 -25.32 5.00
CA PHE A 299 6.09 -25.27 4.78
C PHE A 299 6.86 -26.34 5.56
N GLY A 300 6.19 -27.22 6.31
CA GLY A 300 6.81 -28.29 7.08
C GLY A 300 7.24 -27.92 8.50
N PHE A 301 6.90 -26.72 8.99
CA PHE A 301 7.24 -26.28 10.36
C PHE A 301 6.16 -26.73 11.36
N ASN A 302 5.99 -28.05 11.50
CA ASN A 302 4.93 -28.65 12.33
C ASN A 302 5.08 -28.35 13.82
N ASP A 303 6.30 -28.07 14.27
CA ASP A 303 6.62 -27.65 15.63
C ASP A 303 5.95 -26.33 16.02
N LEU A 304 5.63 -25.46 15.04
CA LEU A 304 4.92 -24.20 15.29
C LEU A 304 3.43 -24.40 15.58
N ASN A 305 2.87 -25.58 15.27
CA ASN A 305 1.47 -25.91 15.51
C ASN A 305 1.18 -26.33 16.97
N HIS A 306 2.21 -26.64 17.75
CA HIS A 306 2.10 -27.17 19.12
C HIS A 306 2.44 -26.14 20.21
N SER A 307 2.52 -24.86 19.86
CA SER A 307 2.99 -23.81 20.78
C SER A 307 1.93 -23.28 21.75
N ASP A 308 0.78 -23.94 21.88
CA ASP A 308 -0.28 -23.64 22.85
C ASP A 308 -0.77 -24.91 23.60
N GLU A 309 0.17 -25.73 24.13
CA GLU A 309 -0.07 -26.58 25.32
C GLU A 309 0.75 -26.07 26.52
#